data_AF-A0A260A6Q5-F1
#
_entry.id   AF-A0A260A6Q5-F1
#
_cell.length_a   1.000
_cell.length_b   1.000
_cell.length_c   1.000
_cell.angle_alpha   90.00
_cell.angle_beta   90.00
_cell.angle_gamma   90.00
#
_symmetry.space_group_name_H-M   'P 1'
#
loop_
_entity.id
_entity.type
_entity.pdbx_description
1 polymer ?
#
loop_
_entity_poly.entity_id
_entity_poly.type
_entity_poly.pdbx_seq_one_letter_code
_entity_poly.pdbx_strand_id
1 'polypeptide(L)' 'MARQRARLASIEVAAEAWMLSSRTIRRRIADGTIKGYKIPGTRAIRVDMNEIEALTQPMGYAA' A
#
# COMPACT_ATOMS: atom_id res chain seq x y z
N MET A 1 1.27 -13.08 18.70
CA MET A 1 1.92 -12.09 17.81
C MET A 1 1.11 -10.81 17.85
N ALA A 2 1.60 -9.75 18.51
CA ALA A 2 0.90 -8.47 18.54
C ALA A 2 0.82 -7.91 17.11
N ARG A 3 -0.38 -7.64 16.61
CA ARG A 3 -0.55 -7.01 15.30
C ARG A 3 0.07 -5.61 15.39
N GLN A 4 1.14 -5.36 14.65
CA GLN A 4 1.75 -4.04 14.57
C GLN A 4 0.67 -3.02 14.19
N ARG A 5 0.68 -1.85 14.83
CA ARG A 5 -0.29 -0.79 14.55
C ARG A 5 -0.24 -0.45 13.06
N ALA A 6 -1.40 -0.43 12.40
CA ALA A 6 -1.52 -0.08 11.00
C ALA A 6 -0.97 1.33 10.76
N ARG A 7 -0.09 1.48 9.77
CA ARG A 7 0.58 2.74 9.47
C ARG A 7 -0.11 3.36 8.26
N LEU A 8 -1.29 3.94 8.51
CA LEU A 8 -2.16 4.46 7.45
C LEU A 8 -1.59 5.74 6.84
N ALA A 9 -1.30 5.71 5.55
CA ALA A 9 -0.81 6.85 4.77
C ALA A 9 -1.75 7.16 3.60
N SER A 10 -1.66 8.36 3.02
CA SER A 10 -2.37 8.66 1.77
C SER A 10 -1.76 7.89 0.60
N ILE A 11 -2.50 7.82 -0.51
CA ILE A 11 -2.01 7.18 -1.75
C ILE A 11 -0.77 7.90 -2.26
N GLU A 12 -0.74 9.23 -2.15
CA GLU A 12 0.35 10.08 -2.61
C GLU A 12 1.62 9.83 -1.79
N VAL A 13 1.50 9.78 -0.47
CA VAL A 13 2.64 9.48 0.43
C VAL A 13 3.18 8.07 0.18
N ALA A 14 2.30 7.09 0.00
CA ALA A 14 2.72 5.73 -0.31
C ALA A 14 3.41 5.64 -1.68
N ALA A 15 2.91 6.37 -2.68
CA ALA A 15 3.52 6.41 -4.00
C ALA A 15 4.93 7.02 -3.95
N GLU A 16 5.09 8.15 -3.25
CA GLU A 16 6.38 8.81 -3.06
C GLU A 16 7.39 7.91 -2.32
N ALA A 17 6.99 7.31 -1.21
CA ALA A 17 7.87 6.47 -0.39
C ALA A 17 8.44 5.26 -1.15
N TRP A 18 7.73 4.77 -2.16
CA TRP A 18 8.12 3.60 -2.95
C TRP A 18 8.60 3.95 -4.36
N MET A 19 8.73 5.25 -4.68
CA MET A 19 9.07 5.73 -6.02
C MET A 19 8.14 5.17 -7.11
N LEU A 20 6.85 5.03 -6.78
CA LEU A 20 5.81 4.56 -7.69
C LEU A 20 4.87 5.71 -8.08
N SER A 21 4.10 5.51 -9.14
CA SER A 21 2.97 6.39 -9.42
C SER A 21 1.78 6.11 -8.49
N SER A 22 1.00 7.14 -8.16
CA SER A 22 -0.27 6.98 -7.47
C SER A 22 -1.25 6.09 -8.24
N ARG A 23 -1.15 6.03 -9.57
CA ARG A 23 -1.87 5.08 -10.44
C ARG A 23 -1.50 3.63 -10.13
N THR A 24 -0.23 3.33 -9.89
CA THR A 24 0.23 1.99 -9.53
C THR A 24 -0.40 1.55 -8.20
N ILE A 25 -0.38 2.41 -7.19
CA ILE A 25 -1.00 2.13 -5.89
C ILE A 25 -2.51 1.90 -6.05
N ARG A 26 -3.22 2.76 -6.81
CA ARG A 26 -4.66 2.56 -7.09
C ARG A 26 -4.95 1.25 -7.81
N ARG A 27 -4.12 0.85 -8.77
CA ARG A 27 -4.25 -0.44 -9.46
C ARG A 27 -4.12 -1.61 -8.48
N ARG A 28 -3.13 -1.55 -7.57
CA ARG A 28 -2.93 -2.56 -6.52
C ARG A 28 -4.07 -2.60 -5.49
N ILE A 29 -4.78 -1.49 -5.29
CA ILE A 29 -6.02 -1.48 -4.50
C ILE A 29 -7.15 -2.16 -5.29
N ALA A 30 -7.27 -1.84 -6.57
CA ALA A 30 -8.33 -2.37 -7.43
C ALA A 30 -8.20 -3.88 -7.69
N ASP A 31 -6.98 -4.40 -7.84
CA ASP A 31 -6.71 -5.84 -7.97
C ASP A 31 -6.73 -6.60 -6.63
N GLY A 32 -6.88 -5.88 -5.51
CA GLY A 32 -6.98 -6.46 -4.17
C GLY A 32 -5.64 -6.81 -3.51
N THR A 33 -4.51 -6.54 -4.15
CA THR A 33 -3.18 -6.80 -3.58
C THR A 33 -2.88 -5.92 -2.36
N ILE A 34 -3.34 -4.66 -2.37
CA ILE A 34 -3.21 -3.71 -1.25
C ILE A 34 -4.60 -3.35 -0.75
N LYS A 35 -4.81 -3.29 0.56
CA LYS A 35 -6.10 -2.87 1.10
C LYS A 35 -6.23 -1.34 1.13
N GLY A 36 -7.31 -0.84 0.53
CA GLY A 36 -7.71 0.56 0.63
C GLY A 36 -8.67 0.78 1.81
N TYR A 37 -8.37 1.79 2.64
CA TYR A 37 -9.21 2.20 3.77
C TYR A 37 -9.82 3.56 3.47
N LYS A 38 -11.16 3.66 3.50
CA LYS A 38 -11.85 4.96 3.38
C LYS A 38 -12.01 5.59 4.76
N ILE A 39 -11.77 6.89 4.85
CA ILE A 39 -12.12 7.66 6.05
C ILE A 39 -13.60 8.06 5.94
N PRO A 40 -14.48 7.59 6.85
CA PRO A 40 -15.91 7.91 6.81
C PRO A 40 -16.17 9.42 6.68
N GLY A 41 -17.14 9.80 5.86
CA GLY A 41 -17.48 11.21 5.62
C GLY A 41 -16.53 11.96 4.68
N THR A 42 -15.50 11.31 4.14
CA THR A 42 -14.57 11.91 3.18
C THR A 42 -14.44 11.08 1.90
N ARG A 43 -13.88 11.68 0.86
CA ARG A 43 -13.44 10.95 -0.35
C ARG A 43 -12.00 10.44 -0.22
N ALA A 44 -11.36 10.64 0.94
CA ALA A 44 -9.96 10.28 1.16
C ALA A 44 -9.79 8.77 1.33
N ILE A 45 -8.77 8.23 0.67
CA ILE A 45 -8.35 6.83 0.78
C ILE A 45 -7.00 6.80 1.51
N ARG A 46 -6.82 5.79 2.35
CA ARG A 46 -5.58 5.44 3.02
C ARG A 46 -5.16 4.03 2.65
N VAL A 47 -3.87 3.76 2.74
CA VAL A 47 -3.28 2.44 2.59
C VAL A 47 -2.42 2.13 3.81
N ASP A 48 -2.32 0.87 4.19
CA ASP A 48 -1.40 0.45 5.26
C ASP A 48 0.00 0.22 4.67
N MET A 49 0.98 1.02 5.11
CA MET A 49 2.35 0.90 4.62
C MET A 49 2.98 -0.45 4.98
N ASN A 50 2.54 -1.08 6.08
CA ASN A 50 3.05 -2.39 6.47
C ASN A 50 2.65 -3.48 5.46
N GLU A 51 1.47 -3.37 4.83
CA GLU A 51 1.04 -4.30 3.78
C GLU A 51 1.94 -4.17 2.54
N ILE A 52 2.33 -2.96 2.17
CA ILE A 52 3.22 -2.71 1.02
C ILE A 52 4.62 -3.29 1.26
N GLU A 53 5.17 -3.10 2.46
CA GLU A 53 6.46 -3.67 2.87
C GLU A 53 6.42 -5.21 2.82
N ALA A 54 5.34 -5.81 3.32
CA ALA A 54 5.17 -7.26 3.33
C ALA A 54 5.00 -7.89 1.93
N LEU A 55 4.61 -7.10 0.92
CA LEU A 55 4.50 -7.54 -0.48
C LEU A 55 5.84 -7.56 -1.21
N THR A 56 6.90 -7.00 -0.63
CA THR A 56 8.22 -7.06 -1.24
C THR A 56 8.72 -8.49 -1.26
N GLN A 57 9.20 -8.92 -2.43
CA GLN A 57 9.79 -10.22 -2.61
C GLN A 57 11.14 -10.05 -3.27
N PRO A 58 12.16 -10.84 -2.89
CA PRO A 58 13.42 -10.85 -3.63
C PRO A 58 13.15 -11.22 -5.08
N MET A 59 13.79 -10.53 -6.01
CA MET A 59 13.76 -10.95 -7.40
C MET A 59 14.49 -12.30 -7.47
N GLY A 60 13.82 -13.32 -8.00
CA GLY A 60 14.46 -14.60 -8.25
C GLY A 60 15.51 -14.42 -9.35
N TYR A 61 16.78 -14.66 -9.03
CA TYR A 61 17.79 -14.92 -10.05
C TYR A 61 17.60 -16.37 -10.49
N ALA A 62 17.40 -16.61 -11.80
CA ALA A 62 17.54 -17.96 -12.33
C ALA A 62 19.01 -18.38 -12.12
N ALA A 63 19.21 -19.48 -11.40
CA ALA A 63 20.51 -20.13 -11.27
C ALA A 63 20.92 -20.76 -12.60
#